data_AF-A0A090LLD0-F1
#
_entry.id   AF-A0A090LLD0-F1
#
_cell.length_a   1.000
_cell.length_b   1.000
_cell.length_c   1.000
_cell.angle_alpha   90.00
_cell.angle_beta   90.00
_cell.angle_gamma   90.00
#
_symmetry.space_group_name_H-M   'P 1'
#
loop_
_entity.id
_entity.type
_entity.pdbx_description
1 polymer ?
#
loop_
_entity_poly.entity_id
_entity_poly.type
_entity_poly.pdbx_seq_one_letter_code
_entity_poly.pdbx_strand_id
1 'polypeptide(L)'
;MIYVFLFIILLNNYFTFEDYITKKNFKRSVDQINNFVLNFPEISDSKIDIRKKRKIITTKNSKWPLTIYYYYESRINSVAFENVEKIIEKVTCIKLYKSRTNRFFLPGIRYKYTGNCSSAIGNIYKNEWQDIEIGPRCNNFEGILHETLHALGLYHEQCRFDRDFFVKIYKENMLQNETASCVKHTAYEGFHYHLSYDYGSIMHAAVNAFAIGNRKTIIPTDPFYEGTMGQTQRLSFNDIKVLNLHYCAHPNCPFKRLCYNYGYQDPHHCHLCKCIEGFWGTRCEKFRKNQRNCWKTIVLPDRMPRLFSITGIKKCDIHFVVNKTSRIKFNILKAYMFPNTYPTCQYENTIEVKYWMDKSVTGARFCHQTENKTILSHNNHIIFHYRSTQKINFAKIFYLEIY
;
A
#
# COMPACT_ATOMS: atom_id res chain seq x y z
N MET A 1 56.20 -44.02 27.55
CA MET A 1 55.85 -42.58 27.67
C MET A 1 55.40 -42.09 26.31
N ILE A 2 54.16 -41.64 26.23
CA ILE A 2 53.47 -41.15 25.03
C ILE A 2 53.66 -39.63 24.97
N TYR A 3 54.08 -39.08 23.84
CA TYR A 3 53.72 -37.71 23.47
C TYR A 3 53.32 -37.67 22.00
N VAL A 4 52.04 -37.34 21.80
CA VAL A 4 51.32 -37.26 20.52
C VAL A 4 51.65 -35.92 19.85
N PHE A 5 52.13 -35.96 18.61
CA PHE A 5 52.20 -34.80 17.74
C PHE A 5 50.80 -34.44 17.23
N LEU A 6 50.32 -33.24 17.56
CA LEU A 6 49.08 -32.67 17.03
C LEU A 6 49.42 -31.50 16.11
N PHE A 7 49.17 -31.73 14.81
CA PHE A 7 49.09 -30.73 13.75
C PHE A 7 47.96 -29.73 14.03
N ILE A 8 48.22 -28.42 13.94
CA ILE A 8 47.20 -27.44 13.56
C ILE A 8 47.80 -26.48 12.54
N ILE A 9 47.40 -26.69 11.28
CA ILE A 9 47.61 -25.78 10.15
C ILE A 9 46.76 -24.52 10.41
N LEU A 10 47.43 -23.36 10.43
CA LEU A 10 46.79 -22.06 10.30
C LEU A 10 46.17 -21.92 8.90
N LEU A 11 44.88 -22.17 8.78
CA LEU A 11 44.09 -21.69 7.64
C LEU A 11 43.32 -20.44 8.05
N ASN A 12 43.79 -19.32 7.55
CA ASN A 12 43.06 -18.06 7.43
C ASN A 12 41.72 -18.31 6.72
N ASN A 13 40.64 -18.45 7.49
CA ASN A 13 39.28 -18.35 6.95
C ASN A 13 38.83 -16.89 7.10
N TYR A 14 39.18 -16.06 6.11
CA TYR A 14 38.44 -14.85 5.81
C TYR A 14 37.04 -15.26 5.34
N PHE A 15 36.12 -15.46 6.28
CA PHE A 15 34.69 -15.56 5.96
C PHE A 15 34.23 -14.18 5.51
N THR A 16 33.90 -14.04 4.23
CA THR A 16 33.37 -12.80 3.68
C THR A 16 31.99 -12.52 4.27
N PHE A 17 31.72 -11.25 4.59
CA PHE A 17 30.47 -10.75 5.16
C PHE A 17 29.22 -11.09 4.31
N GLU A 18 29.39 -11.32 3.00
CA GLU A 18 28.32 -11.78 2.11
C GLU A 18 27.90 -13.24 2.36
N ASP A 19 28.81 -14.12 2.77
CA ASP A 19 28.54 -15.54 3.04
C ASP A 19 27.74 -15.75 4.35
N TYR A 20 27.93 -14.85 5.32
CA TYR A 20 27.13 -14.84 6.55
C TYR A 20 25.67 -14.45 6.30
N ILE A 21 25.42 -13.51 5.38
CA ILE A 21 24.07 -13.07 4.99
C ILE A 21 23.37 -14.11 4.11
N THR A 22 24.09 -14.80 3.23
CA THR A 22 23.50 -15.74 2.26
C THR A 22 23.16 -17.12 2.83
N LYS A 23 23.94 -17.68 3.76
CA LYS A 23 23.77 -19.09 4.16
C LYS A 23 22.76 -19.39 5.27
N LYS A 24 22.44 -18.47 6.20
CA LYS A 24 21.65 -18.87 7.40
C LYS A 24 20.23 -18.32 7.54
N ASN A 25 19.79 -17.25 6.85
CA ASN A 25 18.47 -16.67 7.20
C ASN A 25 17.60 -16.07 6.08
N PHE A 26 17.97 -16.14 4.80
CA PHE A 26 17.08 -15.63 3.73
C PHE A 26 16.23 -16.70 3.02
N LYS A 27 16.65 -17.98 3.09
CA LYS A 27 15.96 -19.09 2.40
C LYS A 27 14.71 -19.62 3.12
N ARG A 28 14.44 -19.17 4.35
CA ARG A 28 13.31 -19.67 5.18
C ARG A 28 12.24 -18.63 5.51
N SER A 29 12.42 -17.35 5.17
CA SER A 29 11.50 -16.29 5.64
C SER A 29 10.25 -16.08 4.78
N VAL A 30 10.14 -16.67 3.59
CA VAL A 30 8.93 -16.57 2.75
C VAL A 30 8.21 -17.90 2.59
N ASP A 31 8.92 -19.03 2.59
CA ASP A 31 8.26 -20.35 2.62
C ASP A 31 7.51 -20.60 3.94
N GLN A 32 7.85 -19.89 5.03
CA GLN A 32 7.11 -19.97 6.29
C GLN A 32 5.94 -18.99 6.40
N ILE A 33 5.85 -17.93 5.58
CA ILE A 33 4.66 -17.05 5.59
C ILE A 33 3.48 -17.72 4.88
N ASN A 34 3.76 -18.59 3.90
CA ASN A 34 2.73 -19.35 3.18
C ASN A 34 2.38 -20.71 3.81
N ASN A 35 3.10 -21.16 4.85
CA ASN A 35 2.88 -22.44 5.53
C ASN A 35 2.34 -22.32 6.96
N PHE A 36 1.88 -21.16 7.42
CA PHE A 36 1.09 -21.07 8.66
C PHE A 36 -0.36 -21.48 8.40
N VAL A 37 -0.55 -22.77 8.13
CA VAL A 37 -1.71 -23.50 8.65
C VAL A 37 -1.31 -23.92 10.08
N LEU A 38 -1.84 -23.16 11.05
CA LEU A 38 -2.05 -23.50 12.46
C LEU A 38 -0.83 -23.71 13.39
N ASN A 39 -0.77 -22.88 14.42
CA ASN A 39 -0.71 -23.32 15.83
C ASN A 39 -1.23 -22.17 16.69
N PHE A 40 -2.55 -22.00 16.65
CA PHE A 40 -3.27 -21.47 17.81
C PHE A 40 -3.11 -22.49 18.95
N PRO A 41 -2.95 -22.08 20.23
CA PRO A 41 -3.29 -23.00 21.32
C PRO A 41 -4.74 -23.45 21.08
N GLU A 42 -5.05 -24.73 21.32
CA GLU A 42 -6.39 -25.32 21.16
C GLU A 42 -7.44 -24.45 21.86
N ILE A 43 -7.98 -23.50 21.10
CA ILE A 43 -9.25 -22.84 21.37
C ILE A 43 -10.22 -23.76 20.66
N SER A 44 -10.95 -24.53 21.47
CA SER A 44 -12.06 -25.40 21.12
C SER A 44 -12.71 -25.04 19.78
N ASP A 45 -12.86 -26.05 18.93
CA ASP A 45 -13.43 -26.09 17.58
C ASP A 45 -14.89 -25.60 17.44
N SER A 46 -15.24 -24.50 18.10
CA SER A 46 -16.55 -23.87 17.99
C SER A 46 -16.40 -22.35 17.92
N LYS A 47 -16.53 -21.83 16.68
CA LYS A 47 -16.74 -20.42 16.28
C LYS A 47 -15.51 -19.51 16.10
N ILE A 48 -14.52 -19.93 15.31
CA ILE A 48 -13.60 -18.99 14.64
C ILE A 48 -14.26 -18.51 13.33
N ASP A 49 -14.88 -17.34 13.34
CA ASP A 49 -15.33 -16.65 12.13
C ASP A 49 -14.08 -16.18 11.35
N ILE A 50 -13.68 -16.95 10.33
CA ILE A 50 -12.56 -16.67 9.42
C ILE A 50 -12.97 -15.49 8.51
N ARG A 51 -12.86 -14.27 9.04
CA ARG A 51 -13.51 -13.04 8.53
C ARG A 51 -12.96 -12.52 7.19
N LYS A 52 -13.70 -12.80 6.11
CA LYS A 52 -14.34 -11.86 5.16
C LYS A 52 -13.67 -10.47 4.99
N LYS A 53 -12.76 -10.33 4.00
CA LYS A 53 -12.15 -9.03 3.59
C LYS A 53 -12.45 -8.73 2.11
N ARG A 54 -12.99 -7.55 1.77
CA ARG A 54 -13.35 -7.17 0.38
C ARG A 54 -12.90 -5.75 0.04
N LYS A 55 -11.86 -5.61 -0.80
CA LYS A 55 -11.39 -4.33 -1.37
C LYS A 55 -11.91 -4.10 -2.81
N ILE A 56 -12.31 -5.16 -3.52
CA ILE A 56 -12.79 -5.14 -4.90
C ILE A 56 -14.05 -5.99 -5.03
N ILE A 57 -14.99 -5.59 -5.90
CA ILE A 57 -16.18 -6.38 -6.24
C ILE A 57 -15.78 -7.66 -6.97
N THR A 58 -16.36 -8.79 -6.57
CA THR A 58 -15.99 -10.12 -7.08
C THR A 58 -17.16 -10.92 -7.60
N THR A 59 -18.36 -10.31 -7.60
CA THR A 59 -19.56 -10.92 -8.14
C THR A 59 -19.31 -11.38 -9.57
N LYS A 60 -19.83 -12.56 -9.91
CA LYS A 60 -19.76 -13.07 -11.28
C LYS A 60 -20.35 -12.00 -12.21
N ASN A 61 -19.62 -11.67 -13.27
CA ASN A 61 -19.98 -10.64 -14.26
C ASN A 61 -19.70 -9.18 -13.88
N SER A 62 -19.07 -8.84 -12.75
CA SER A 62 -18.67 -7.44 -12.49
C SER A 62 -17.37 -7.02 -13.18
N LYS A 63 -16.62 -7.97 -13.77
CA LYS A 63 -15.35 -7.68 -14.44
C LYS A 63 -15.55 -7.07 -15.83
N TRP A 64 -14.71 -6.10 -16.15
CA TRP A 64 -14.47 -5.67 -17.52
C TRP A 64 -13.57 -6.67 -18.28
N PRO A 65 -13.68 -6.74 -19.62
CA PRO A 65 -12.62 -7.30 -20.45
C PRO A 65 -11.30 -6.52 -20.25
N LEU A 66 -10.17 -7.15 -20.60
CA LEU A 66 -8.85 -6.51 -20.45
C LEU A 66 -8.72 -5.24 -21.29
N THR A 67 -9.32 -5.21 -22.47
CA THR A 67 -9.44 -4.00 -23.28
C THR A 67 -10.79 -3.37 -23.02
N ILE A 68 -10.79 -2.16 -22.46
CA ILE A 68 -11.98 -1.38 -22.13
C ILE A 68 -12.06 -0.21 -23.10
N TYR A 69 -13.15 -0.14 -23.87
CA TYR A 69 -13.42 1.00 -24.71
C TYR A 69 -13.84 2.19 -23.86
N TYR A 70 -13.35 3.38 -24.19
CA TYR A 70 -13.78 4.59 -23.51
C TYR A 70 -14.08 5.74 -24.47
N TYR A 71 -14.90 6.67 -23.97
CA TYR A 71 -15.19 7.96 -24.60
C TYR A 71 -15.33 9.00 -23.48
N TYR A 72 -14.84 10.22 -23.69
CA TYR A 72 -15.05 11.33 -22.75
C TYR A 72 -15.62 12.54 -23.48
N GLU A 73 -16.54 13.25 -22.83
CA GLU A 73 -17.14 14.48 -23.35
C GLU A 73 -16.11 15.63 -23.41
N SER A 74 -16.35 16.64 -24.25
CA SER A 74 -15.38 17.72 -24.54
C SER A 74 -14.95 18.54 -23.31
N ARG A 75 -15.78 18.61 -22.27
CA ARG A 75 -15.49 19.35 -21.02
C ARG A 75 -14.60 18.57 -20.04
N ILE A 76 -14.34 17.30 -20.30
CA ILE A 76 -13.40 16.51 -19.49
C ILE A 76 -11.98 16.98 -19.76
N ASN A 77 -11.20 17.15 -18.70
CA ASN A 77 -9.81 17.54 -18.76
C ASN A 77 -8.98 16.43 -19.43
N SER A 78 -8.68 16.61 -20.72
CA SER A 78 -7.99 15.60 -21.53
C SER A 78 -6.58 15.30 -21.00
N VAL A 79 -5.85 16.30 -20.53
CA VAL A 79 -4.49 16.12 -19.99
C VAL A 79 -4.53 15.26 -18.72
N ALA A 80 -5.49 15.51 -17.83
CA ALA A 80 -5.70 14.70 -16.65
C ALA A 80 -6.07 13.26 -17.03
N PHE A 81 -7.00 13.09 -17.97
CA PHE A 81 -7.43 11.77 -18.45
C PHE A 81 -6.28 10.97 -19.08
N GLU A 82 -5.48 11.58 -19.96
CA GLU A 82 -4.32 10.94 -20.58
C GLU A 82 -3.32 10.44 -19.52
N ASN A 83 -3.16 11.16 -18.41
CA ASN A 83 -2.33 10.71 -17.30
C ASN A 83 -2.95 9.51 -16.56
N VAL A 84 -4.28 9.46 -16.41
CA VAL A 84 -5.02 8.31 -15.86
C VAL A 84 -4.86 7.09 -16.75
N GLU A 85 -5.02 7.24 -18.06
CA GLU A 85 -4.78 6.18 -19.04
C GLU A 85 -3.35 5.65 -18.93
N LYS A 86 -2.35 6.53 -19.01
CA LYS A 86 -0.93 6.17 -18.91
C LYS A 86 -0.61 5.42 -17.62
N ILE A 87 -1.16 5.82 -16.47
CA ILE A 87 -0.84 5.15 -15.20
C ILE A 87 -1.51 3.78 -15.11
N ILE A 88 -2.78 3.65 -15.48
CA ILE A 88 -3.51 2.37 -15.42
C ILE A 88 -2.84 1.34 -16.31
N GLU A 89 -2.54 1.70 -17.57
CA GLU A 89 -1.90 0.79 -18.52
C GLU A 89 -0.45 0.43 -18.17
N LYS A 90 0.22 1.28 -17.39
CA LYS A 90 1.61 1.06 -16.94
C LYS A 90 1.70 0.10 -15.76
N VAL A 91 0.71 0.17 -14.86
CA VAL A 91 0.74 -0.58 -13.59
C VAL A 91 -0.15 -1.81 -13.62
N THR A 92 -1.00 -1.97 -14.64
CA THR A 92 -1.89 -3.10 -14.83
C THR A 92 -1.87 -3.60 -16.28
N CYS A 93 -2.37 -4.81 -16.50
CA CYS A 93 -2.60 -5.37 -17.84
C CYS A 93 -3.83 -4.79 -18.57
N ILE A 94 -4.59 -3.89 -17.93
CA ILE A 94 -5.80 -3.31 -18.52
C ILE A 94 -5.39 -2.30 -19.59
N LYS A 95 -6.09 -2.32 -20.71
CA LYS A 95 -5.92 -1.40 -21.84
C LYS A 95 -7.16 -0.53 -22.00
N LEU A 96 -6.96 0.78 -22.10
CA LEU A 96 -8.03 1.74 -22.33
C LEU A 96 -7.96 2.19 -23.79
N TYR A 97 -8.97 1.83 -24.57
CA TYR A 97 -9.00 2.14 -25.99
C TYR A 97 -10.01 3.25 -26.29
N LYS A 98 -9.53 4.39 -26.78
CA LYS A 98 -10.40 5.51 -27.16
C LYS A 98 -11.30 5.13 -28.33
N SER A 99 -12.61 5.11 -28.11
CA SER A 99 -13.59 4.94 -29.16
C SER A 99 -13.99 6.29 -29.75
N ARG A 100 -14.14 6.34 -31.08
CA ARG A 100 -14.69 7.51 -31.79
C ARG A 100 -16.21 7.49 -31.85
N THR A 101 -16.84 6.35 -31.57
CA THR A 101 -18.30 6.19 -31.59
C THR A 101 -18.75 5.30 -30.43
N ASN A 102 -19.93 5.59 -29.88
CA ASN A 102 -20.60 4.68 -28.96
C ASN A 102 -21.29 3.60 -29.80
N ARG A 103 -20.51 2.63 -30.31
CA ARG A 103 -21.08 1.52 -31.08
C ARG A 103 -22.04 0.73 -30.19
N PHE A 104 -23.24 0.48 -30.69
CA PHE A 104 -24.20 -0.42 -30.05
C PHE A 104 -23.57 -1.82 -29.90
N PHE A 105 -23.87 -2.50 -28.79
CA PHE A 105 -23.42 -3.86 -28.43
C PHE A 105 -21.95 -4.05 -28.01
N LEU A 106 -21.16 -2.98 -27.83
CA LEU A 106 -19.83 -3.08 -27.20
C LEU A 106 -19.84 -2.41 -25.81
N PRO A 107 -19.44 -3.12 -24.74
CA PRO A 107 -19.33 -2.50 -23.43
C PRO A 107 -18.18 -1.49 -23.42
N GLY A 108 -18.43 -0.33 -22.84
CA GLY A 108 -17.46 0.74 -22.72
C GLY A 108 -17.79 1.70 -21.58
N ILE A 109 -16.86 2.61 -21.30
CA ILE A 109 -17.00 3.63 -20.26
C ILE A 109 -17.15 5.00 -20.90
N ARG A 110 -18.24 5.69 -20.61
CA ARG A 110 -18.49 7.07 -21.04
C ARG A 110 -18.29 8.03 -19.87
N TYR A 111 -17.30 8.91 -19.98
CA TYR A 111 -17.03 9.96 -19.00
C TYR A 111 -17.86 11.20 -19.37
N LYS A 112 -18.85 11.53 -18.52
CA LYS A 112 -19.78 12.64 -18.74
C LYS A 112 -19.48 13.78 -17.80
N TYR A 113 -19.52 15.01 -18.33
CA TYR A 113 -19.30 16.18 -17.50
C TYR A 113 -20.61 16.62 -16.83
N THR A 114 -20.74 16.36 -15.53
CA THR A 114 -21.94 16.68 -14.74
C THR A 114 -21.59 17.57 -13.54
N GLY A 115 -22.51 17.75 -12.59
CA GLY A 115 -22.22 18.42 -11.31
C GLY A 115 -21.58 17.49 -10.26
N ASN A 116 -21.56 16.18 -10.50
CA ASN A 116 -21.26 15.15 -9.52
C ASN A 116 -19.93 14.45 -9.81
N CYS A 117 -19.43 13.69 -8.84
CA CYS A 117 -18.34 12.72 -9.04
C CYS A 117 -18.87 11.38 -8.59
N SER A 118 -19.12 10.48 -9.53
CA SER A 118 -19.74 9.19 -9.24
C SER A 118 -19.50 8.18 -10.33
N SER A 119 -19.39 6.92 -9.92
CA SER A 119 -19.17 5.78 -10.78
C SER A 119 -19.76 4.53 -10.13
N ALA A 120 -20.35 3.65 -10.95
CA ALA A 120 -20.77 2.35 -10.47
C ALA A 120 -19.55 1.46 -10.18
N ILE A 121 -19.71 0.52 -9.26
CA ILE A 121 -18.61 -0.34 -8.82
C ILE A 121 -18.53 -1.59 -9.69
N GLY A 122 -17.52 -1.63 -10.56
CA GLY A 122 -17.35 -2.68 -11.56
C GLY A 122 -18.13 -2.40 -12.85
N ASN A 123 -18.13 -3.39 -13.74
CA ASN A 123 -18.93 -3.42 -14.96
C ASN A 123 -20.37 -3.89 -14.66
N ILE A 124 -21.34 -2.97 -14.69
CA ILE A 124 -22.75 -3.30 -14.47
C ILE A 124 -23.52 -3.60 -15.77
N TYR A 125 -22.98 -3.23 -16.94
CA TYR A 125 -23.63 -3.41 -18.24
C TYR A 125 -22.77 -4.21 -19.23
N LYS A 126 -23.27 -5.35 -19.71
CA LYS A 126 -22.48 -6.24 -20.58
C LYS A 126 -22.39 -5.81 -22.03
N ASN A 127 -23.43 -5.14 -22.52
CA ASN A 127 -23.59 -4.80 -23.94
C ASN A 127 -23.87 -3.31 -24.14
N GLU A 128 -23.67 -2.50 -23.09
CA GLU A 128 -23.96 -1.07 -23.10
C GLU A 128 -22.81 -0.27 -22.50
N TRP A 129 -22.85 1.03 -22.75
CA TRP A 129 -21.90 1.98 -22.18
C TRP A 129 -22.33 2.35 -20.76
N GLN A 130 -21.39 2.27 -19.82
CA GLN A 130 -21.58 2.71 -18.44
C GLN A 130 -21.07 4.15 -18.28
N ASP A 131 -21.85 4.99 -17.60
CA ASP A 131 -21.47 6.36 -17.34
C ASP A 131 -20.57 6.46 -16.09
N ILE A 132 -19.56 7.32 -16.20
CA ILE A 132 -18.83 7.90 -15.07
C ILE A 132 -19.13 9.39 -15.08
N GLU A 133 -19.68 9.90 -13.98
CA GLU A 133 -19.96 11.31 -13.79
C GLU A 133 -18.72 12.03 -13.26
N ILE A 134 -18.29 13.07 -13.97
CA ILE A 134 -17.15 13.91 -13.61
C ILE A 134 -17.63 15.36 -13.53
N GLY A 135 -17.50 15.95 -12.34
CA GLY A 135 -17.83 17.34 -12.09
C GLY A 135 -16.61 18.21 -11.82
N PRO A 136 -16.82 19.52 -11.61
CA PRO A 136 -15.72 20.48 -11.47
C PRO A 136 -14.66 20.08 -10.43
N ARG A 137 -15.07 19.48 -9.30
CA ARG A 137 -14.18 19.07 -8.21
C ARG A 137 -13.31 17.85 -8.49
N CYS A 138 -13.70 17.01 -9.46
CA CYS A 138 -13.00 15.78 -9.84
C CYS A 138 -12.51 15.78 -11.29
N ASN A 139 -12.65 16.90 -12.02
CA ASN A 139 -12.11 17.06 -13.39
C ASN A 139 -10.60 17.32 -13.39
N ASN A 140 -9.87 16.51 -12.62
CA ASN A 140 -8.42 16.51 -12.43
C ASN A 140 -7.93 15.06 -12.40
N PHE A 141 -6.62 14.85 -12.33
CA PHE A 141 -6.03 13.51 -12.40
C PHE A 141 -6.54 12.62 -11.26
N GLU A 142 -6.59 13.15 -10.05
CA GLU A 142 -6.97 12.42 -8.84
C GLU A 142 -8.42 11.96 -8.87
N GLY A 143 -9.33 12.86 -9.25
CA GLY A 143 -10.76 12.59 -9.31
C GLY A 143 -11.13 11.62 -10.43
N ILE A 144 -10.62 11.84 -11.65
CA ILE A 144 -10.85 10.92 -12.77
C ILE A 144 -10.30 9.53 -12.42
N LEU A 145 -9.09 9.44 -11.86
CA LEU A 145 -8.51 8.17 -11.45
C LEU A 145 -9.41 7.46 -10.41
N HIS A 146 -9.85 8.18 -9.38
CA HIS A 146 -10.71 7.61 -8.32
C HIS A 146 -12.00 7.02 -8.88
N GLU A 147 -12.71 7.76 -9.74
CA GLU A 147 -13.95 7.28 -10.35
C GLU A 147 -13.71 6.13 -11.35
N THR A 148 -12.59 6.15 -12.08
CA THR A 148 -12.18 5.01 -12.92
C THR A 148 -11.90 3.77 -12.07
N LEU A 149 -11.28 3.90 -10.89
CA LEU A 149 -11.02 2.78 -9.98
C LEU A 149 -12.31 2.15 -9.45
N HIS A 150 -13.35 2.95 -9.18
CA HIS A 150 -14.69 2.45 -8.90
C HIS A 150 -15.23 1.63 -10.07
N ALA A 151 -15.17 2.14 -11.31
CA ALA A 151 -15.60 1.39 -12.49
C ALA A 151 -14.81 0.10 -12.69
N LEU A 152 -13.52 0.07 -12.30
CA LEU A 152 -12.70 -1.15 -12.29
C LEU A 152 -13.04 -2.10 -11.12
N GLY A 153 -13.89 -1.69 -10.18
CA GLY A 153 -14.46 -2.55 -9.16
C GLY A 153 -14.02 -2.25 -7.73
N LEU A 154 -13.18 -1.25 -7.51
CA LEU A 154 -12.70 -0.92 -6.16
C LEU A 154 -13.79 -0.27 -5.32
N TYR A 155 -13.99 -0.79 -4.11
CA TYR A 155 -14.78 -0.12 -3.09
C TYR A 155 -13.95 0.96 -2.40
N HIS A 156 -14.62 1.91 -1.75
CA HIS A 156 -13.94 2.73 -0.76
C HIS A 156 -13.38 1.87 0.37
N GLU A 157 -12.17 2.19 0.82
CA GLU A 157 -11.49 1.37 1.85
C GLU A 157 -12.24 1.44 3.18
N GLN A 158 -12.83 2.58 3.55
CA GLN A 158 -13.64 2.73 4.78
C GLN A 158 -14.99 2.00 4.74
N CYS A 159 -15.41 1.50 3.58
CA CYS A 159 -16.64 0.73 3.39
C CYS A 159 -16.38 -0.78 3.42
N ARG A 160 -15.14 -1.21 3.69
CA ARG A 160 -14.81 -2.61 3.88
C ARG A 160 -15.58 -3.23 5.05
N PHE A 161 -15.90 -4.50 4.92
CA PHE A 161 -16.58 -5.26 5.98
C PHE A 161 -15.77 -5.29 7.30
N ASP A 162 -14.45 -5.40 7.20
CA ASP A 162 -13.51 -5.47 8.33
C ASP A 162 -13.06 -4.10 8.84
N ARG A 163 -13.60 -2.98 8.33
CA ARG A 163 -13.12 -1.63 8.62
C ARG A 163 -13.18 -1.26 10.11
N ASP A 164 -14.13 -1.81 10.90
CA ASP A 164 -14.30 -1.46 12.32
C ASP A 164 -13.11 -1.90 13.21
N PHE A 165 -12.22 -2.78 12.72
CA PHE A 165 -10.94 -3.06 13.39
C PHE A 165 -9.91 -1.94 13.22
N PHE A 166 -10.10 -1.10 12.20
CA PHE A 166 -9.11 -0.14 11.72
C PHE A 166 -9.57 1.31 11.86
N VAL A 167 -10.87 1.59 11.77
CA VAL A 167 -11.43 2.94 11.91
C VAL A 167 -12.73 2.91 12.72
N LYS A 168 -12.99 3.99 13.44
CA LYS A 168 -14.28 4.30 14.06
C LYS A 168 -14.98 5.39 13.24
N ILE A 169 -16.27 5.18 12.97
CA ILE A 169 -17.10 6.15 12.25
C ILE A 169 -18.00 6.87 13.26
N TYR A 170 -17.93 8.21 13.26
CA TYR A 170 -18.75 9.10 14.07
C TYR A 170 -19.83 9.72 13.17
N LYS A 171 -20.96 9.01 13.03
CA LYS A 171 -22.07 9.41 12.14
C LYS A 171 -22.71 10.73 12.58
N GLU A 172 -22.72 11.00 13.87
CA GLU A 172 -23.18 12.24 14.48
C GLU A 172 -22.38 13.48 14.05
N ASN A 173 -21.16 13.29 13.55
CA ASN A 173 -20.32 14.35 12.99
C ASN A 173 -20.47 14.49 11.47
N MET A 174 -21.25 13.62 10.80
CA MET A 174 -21.42 13.61 9.36
C MET A 174 -22.68 14.37 8.92
N LEU A 175 -22.65 14.93 7.71
CA LEU A 175 -23.85 15.45 7.05
C LEU A 175 -24.86 14.30 6.85
N GLN A 176 -26.15 14.57 7.07
CA GLN A 176 -27.19 13.54 7.09
C GLN A 176 -27.26 12.74 5.77
N ASN A 177 -27.08 13.42 4.63
CA ASN A 177 -27.07 12.82 3.30
C ASN A 177 -25.79 12.02 2.97
N GLU A 178 -24.73 12.13 3.78
CA GLU A 178 -23.44 11.46 3.53
C GLU A 178 -23.25 10.18 4.37
N THR A 179 -24.20 9.83 5.24
CA THR A 179 -24.08 8.64 6.09
C THR A 179 -24.00 7.33 5.29
N ALA A 180 -24.53 7.33 4.06
CA ALA A 180 -24.43 6.22 3.12
C ALA A 180 -22.98 5.96 2.63
N SER A 181 -22.14 7.00 2.59
CA SER A 181 -20.75 6.99 2.10
C SER A 181 -19.77 6.20 2.99
N CYS A 182 -20.26 5.65 4.11
CA CYS A 182 -19.51 4.81 5.05
C CYS A 182 -20.23 3.48 5.37
N VAL A 183 -21.25 3.10 4.58
CA VAL A 183 -21.95 1.83 4.75
C VAL A 183 -21.04 0.66 4.36
N LYS A 184 -20.94 -0.34 5.24
CA LYS A 184 -20.13 -1.52 4.97
C LYS A 184 -20.76 -2.38 3.89
N HIS A 185 -19.98 -2.81 2.91
CA HIS A 185 -20.46 -3.76 1.91
C HIS A 185 -20.59 -5.17 2.50
N THR A 186 -21.63 -5.91 2.08
CA THR A 186 -21.90 -7.26 2.57
C THR A 186 -20.81 -8.23 2.13
N ALA A 187 -20.58 -9.27 2.94
CA ALA A 187 -19.48 -10.21 2.78
C ALA A 187 -19.78 -11.40 1.87
N TYR A 188 -20.86 -11.37 1.08
CA TYR A 188 -21.54 -12.59 0.59
C TYR A 188 -20.77 -13.48 -0.39
N GLU A 189 -19.55 -13.11 -0.79
CA GLU A 189 -18.59 -13.96 -1.51
C GLU A 189 -17.20 -13.50 -1.05
N GLY A 190 -16.86 -13.89 0.19
CA GLY A 190 -15.69 -13.41 0.91
C GLY A 190 -14.49 -14.33 0.74
N PHE A 191 -13.64 -14.06 -0.26
CA PHE A 191 -12.19 -14.28 -0.21
C PHE A 191 -11.57 -13.89 -1.53
N HIS A 192 -11.17 -12.62 -1.69
CA HIS A 192 -10.37 -12.28 -2.86
C HIS A 192 -9.15 -11.48 -2.42
N TYR A 193 -8.00 -12.15 -2.56
CA TYR A 193 -6.65 -11.59 -2.53
C TYR A 193 -5.99 -11.34 -1.16
N HIS A 194 -6.68 -11.59 -0.04
CA HIS A 194 -6.11 -11.59 1.32
C HIS A 194 -5.33 -10.31 1.68
N LEU A 195 -5.75 -9.15 1.16
CA LEU A 195 -5.06 -7.89 1.40
C LEU A 195 -5.54 -7.24 2.71
N SER A 196 -4.57 -6.78 3.50
CA SER A 196 -4.83 -6.01 4.72
C SER A 196 -5.48 -4.66 4.41
N TYR A 197 -6.08 -4.05 5.43
CA TYR A 197 -6.67 -2.71 5.33
C TYR A 197 -5.56 -1.67 5.09
N ASP A 198 -5.73 -0.81 4.09
CA ASP A 198 -4.72 0.19 3.73
C ASP A 198 -5.23 1.61 3.94
N TYR A 199 -4.87 2.23 5.08
CA TYR A 199 -5.21 3.62 5.37
C TYR A 199 -4.75 4.60 4.28
N GLY A 200 -3.68 4.27 3.55
CA GLY A 200 -3.14 5.12 2.49
C GLY A 200 -3.64 4.77 1.09
N SER A 201 -4.68 3.93 0.97
CA SER A 201 -5.37 3.71 -0.30
C SER A 201 -5.91 5.03 -0.85
N ILE A 202 -5.84 5.23 -2.16
CA ILE A 202 -6.50 6.37 -2.83
C ILE A 202 -8.03 6.30 -2.71
N MET A 203 -8.55 5.11 -2.38
CA MET A 203 -9.97 4.85 -2.13
C MET A 203 -10.35 5.09 -0.66
N HIS A 204 -9.44 5.57 0.18
CA HIS A 204 -9.71 5.83 1.60
C HIS A 204 -10.04 7.31 1.82
N ALA A 205 -11.20 7.60 2.41
CA ALA A 205 -11.59 8.95 2.78
C ALA A 205 -10.68 9.59 3.86
N ALA A 206 -10.55 10.92 3.86
CA ALA A 206 -9.83 11.66 4.90
C ALA A 206 -10.56 11.61 6.25
N VAL A 207 -9.87 11.94 7.35
CA VAL A 207 -10.44 11.87 8.71
C VAL A 207 -11.62 12.80 8.96
N ASN A 208 -11.74 13.88 8.19
CA ASN A 208 -12.82 14.87 8.24
C ASN A 208 -13.74 14.82 7.01
N ALA A 209 -13.68 13.74 6.22
CA ALA A 209 -14.58 13.58 5.07
C ALA A 209 -16.04 13.56 5.55
N PHE A 210 -16.95 14.11 4.74
CA PHE A 210 -18.39 14.12 5.03
C PHE A 210 -18.82 14.92 6.28
N ALA A 211 -17.91 15.68 6.88
CA ALA A 211 -18.13 16.30 8.18
C ALA A 211 -19.07 17.50 8.16
N ILE A 212 -19.76 17.71 9.28
CA ILE A 212 -20.35 19.00 9.64
C ILE A 212 -19.22 19.93 10.07
N GLY A 213 -18.88 20.91 9.22
CA GLY A 213 -17.74 21.80 9.44
C GLY A 213 -16.40 21.04 9.40
N ASN A 214 -15.52 21.27 10.37
CA ASN A 214 -14.17 20.68 10.41
C ASN A 214 -14.05 19.49 11.38
N ARG A 215 -15.16 18.85 11.76
CA ARG A 215 -15.15 17.72 12.71
C ARG A 215 -14.50 16.48 12.09
N LYS A 216 -13.92 15.64 12.94
CA LYS A 216 -13.45 14.31 12.52
C LYS A 216 -14.64 13.34 12.50
N THR A 217 -14.76 12.58 11.43
CA THR A 217 -15.83 11.62 11.16
C THR A 217 -15.30 10.19 11.07
N ILE A 218 -14.07 10.01 10.58
CA ILE A 218 -13.42 8.71 10.39
C ILE A 218 -12.11 8.74 11.16
N ILE A 219 -12.05 8.08 12.32
CA ILE A 219 -10.87 8.11 13.20
C ILE A 219 -10.17 6.76 13.14
N PRO A 220 -8.86 6.69 12.84
CA PRO A 220 -8.14 5.44 12.86
C PRO A 220 -8.02 4.91 14.30
N THR A 221 -8.11 3.58 14.47
CA THR A 221 -7.88 2.92 15.76
C THR A 221 -6.41 3.02 16.17
N ASP A 222 -5.51 3.03 15.19
CA ASP A 222 -4.10 3.40 15.36
C ASP A 222 -3.91 4.90 15.06
N PRO A 223 -3.71 5.77 16.07
CA PRO A 223 -3.74 7.21 15.91
C PRO A 223 -2.59 7.75 15.05
N PHE A 224 -1.52 6.99 14.84
CA PHE A 224 -0.42 7.39 13.97
C PHE A 224 -0.79 7.40 12.49
N TYR A 225 -1.92 6.78 12.11
CA TYR A 225 -2.38 6.71 10.73
C TYR A 225 -3.29 7.88 10.32
N GLU A 226 -3.58 8.83 11.22
CA GLU A 226 -4.42 9.99 10.91
C GLU A 226 -3.93 10.77 9.68
N GLY A 227 -2.62 11.05 9.62
CA GLY A 227 -2.00 11.73 8.48
C GLY A 227 -1.89 10.85 7.22
N THR A 228 -2.08 9.54 7.31
CA THR A 228 -1.99 8.65 6.14
C THR A 228 -3.27 8.65 5.31
N MET A 229 -4.42 8.88 5.95
CA MET A 229 -5.75 8.78 5.35
C MET A 229 -6.10 9.97 4.46
N GLY A 230 -6.86 9.71 3.39
CA GLY A 230 -7.38 10.75 2.50
C GLY A 230 -6.43 11.21 1.40
N GLN A 231 -5.31 10.54 1.20
CA GLN A 231 -4.35 10.92 0.17
C GLN A 231 -4.92 10.65 -1.22
N THR A 232 -4.71 11.57 -2.15
CA THR A 232 -5.30 11.50 -3.51
C THR A 232 -4.26 11.40 -4.63
N GLN A 233 -2.98 11.61 -4.30
CA GLN A 233 -1.93 11.80 -5.32
C GLN A 233 -1.48 10.52 -6.00
N ARG A 234 -1.69 9.34 -5.40
CA ARG A 234 -1.17 8.08 -5.94
C ARG A 234 -1.92 6.84 -5.50
N LEU A 235 -1.85 5.82 -6.34
CA LEU A 235 -2.22 4.46 -5.98
C LEU A 235 -1.28 3.92 -4.89
N SER A 236 -1.83 3.32 -3.85
CA SER A 236 -1.06 2.51 -2.92
C SER A 236 -0.59 1.22 -3.59
N PHE A 237 0.39 0.54 -3.01
CA PHE A 237 0.84 -0.75 -3.54
C PHE A 237 -0.31 -1.77 -3.59
N ASN A 238 -1.21 -1.74 -2.59
CA ASN A 238 -2.34 -2.65 -2.52
C ASN A 238 -3.51 -2.27 -3.45
N ASP A 239 -3.67 -1.00 -3.83
CA ASP A 239 -4.60 -0.60 -4.90
C ASP A 239 -4.19 -1.22 -6.25
N ILE A 240 -2.88 -1.19 -6.54
CA ILE A 240 -2.35 -1.79 -7.78
C ILE A 240 -2.38 -3.32 -7.70
N LYS A 241 -1.94 -3.89 -6.58
CA LYS A 241 -1.87 -5.34 -6.37
C LYS A 241 -3.25 -5.98 -6.50
N VAL A 242 -4.30 -5.38 -5.93
CA VAL A 242 -5.65 -5.95 -6.00
C VAL A 242 -6.18 -5.96 -7.44
N LEU A 243 -5.97 -4.89 -8.22
CA LEU A 243 -6.35 -4.85 -9.63
C LEU A 243 -5.62 -5.93 -10.44
N ASN A 244 -4.32 -6.10 -10.23
CA ASN A 244 -3.54 -7.11 -10.94
C ASN A 244 -3.92 -8.54 -10.56
N LEU A 245 -4.18 -8.82 -9.28
CA LEU A 245 -4.67 -10.14 -8.88
C LEU A 245 -6.10 -10.39 -9.40
N HIS A 246 -6.86 -9.33 -9.68
CA HIS A 246 -8.23 -9.42 -10.16
C HIS A 246 -8.37 -9.55 -11.68
N TYR A 247 -7.66 -8.73 -12.44
CA TYR A 247 -7.71 -8.70 -13.90
C TYR A 247 -6.56 -9.47 -14.54
N CYS A 248 -5.38 -9.43 -13.94
CA CYS A 248 -4.12 -9.83 -14.56
C CYS A 248 -3.57 -11.16 -14.06
N ALA A 249 -4.39 -11.97 -13.37
CA ALA A 249 -4.07 -13.37 -13.11
C ALA A 249 -4.02 -14.09 -14.47
N HIS A 250 -2.83 -14.11 -15.08
CA HIS A 250 -2.67 -14.23 -16.52
C HIS A 250 -2.78 -15.65 -17.08
N PRO A 251 -3.57 -15.83 -18.15
CA PRO A 251 -3.47 -16.97 -19.09
C PRO A 251 -2.13 -17.05 -19.86
N ASN A 252 -1.40 -15.93 -19.98
CA ASN A 252 -0.20 -15.81 -20.83
C ASN A 252 1.13 -16.01 -20.08
N CYS A 253 1.12 -16.10 -18.76
CA CYS A 253 2.31 -16.48 -18.01
C CYS A 253 2.33 -18.00 -17.86
N PRO A 254 3.30 -18.71 -18.48
CA PRO A 254 3.32 -20.17 -18.45
C PRO A 254 3.61 -20.74 -17.05
N PHE A 255 4.00 -19.91 -16.09
CA PHE A 255 4.31 -20.31 -14.73
C PHE A 255 3.93 -19.23 -13.72
N LYS A 256 3.67 -19.67 -12.48
CA LYS A 256 3.54 -18.81 -11.31
C LYS A 256 4.93 -18.48 -10.78
N ARG A 257 5.23 -17.20 -10.55
CA ARG A 257 6.49 -16.76 -9.96
C ARG A 257 6.31 -16.47 -8.47
N LEU A 258 7.17 -17.07 -7.63
CA LEU A 258 7.25 -16.72 -6.21
C LEU A 258 7.89 -15.33 -6.05
N CYS A 259 7.17 -14.43 -5.38
CA CYS A 259 7.64 -13.09 -5.04
C CYS A 259 7.76 -12.94 -3.52
N TYR A 260 8.92 -12.47 -3.07
CA TYR A 260 9.25 -12.25 -1.66
C TYR A 260 8.73 -10.89 -1.18
N ASN A 261 8.76 -10.67 0.14
CA ASN A 261 8.46 -9.38 0.77
C ASN A 261 7.16 -8.75 0.25
N TYR A 262 6.09 -9.57 0.22
CA TYR A 262 4.74 -9.20 -0.23
C TYR A 262 4.62 -8.71 -1.68
N GLY A 263 5.66 -8.89 -2.49
CA GLY A 263 5.62 -8.65 -3.93
C GLY A 263 4.59 -9.54 -4.65
N TYR A 264 4.34 -9.23 -5.92
CA TYR A 264 3.50 -10.06 -6.80
C TYR A 264 4.07 -10.08 -8.21
N GLN A 265 3.72 -11.09 -9.00
CA GLN A 265 4.23 -11.28 -10.35
C GLN A 265 3.85 -10.07 -11.22
N ASP A 266 4.81 -9.55 -11.98
CA ASP A 266 4.60 -8.37 -12.82
C ASP A 266 3.66 -8.72 -13.99
N PRO A 267 2.57 -7.96 -14.19
CA PRO A 267 1.58 -8.26 -15.23
C PRO A 267 2.14 -8.13 -16.66
N HIS A 268 3.19 -7.34 -16.86
CA HIS A 268 3.81 -7.17 -18.18
C HIS A 268 5.04 -8.05 -18.39
N HIS A 269 5.64 -8.58 -17.30
CA HIS A 269 6.88 -9.33 -17.35
C HIS A 269 6.81 -10.55 -16.43
N CYS A 270 6.39 -11.71 -16.96
CA CYS A 270 6.19 -12.94 -16.17
C CYS A 270 7.42 -13.38 -15.36
N HIS A 271 8.63 -13.00 -15.77
CA HIS A 271 9.89 -13.31 -15.09
C HIS A 271 10.31 -12.27 -14.03
N LEU A 272 9.48 -11.27 -13.73
CA LEU A 272 9.77 -10.24 -12.73
C LEU A 272 8.65 -10.18 -11.69
N CYS A 273 8.98 -9.63 -10.53
CA CYS A 273 8.01 -9.29 -9.50
C CYS A 273 7.94 -7.77 -9.36
N LYS A 274 6.72 -7.25 -9.15
CA LYS A 274 6.51 -5.91 -8.63
C LYS A 274 6.79 -5.91 -7.13
N CYS A 275 7.74 -5.07 -6.73
CA CYS A 275 8.21 -4.97 -5.35
C CYS A 275 7.61 -3.76 -4.64
N ILE A 276 7.41 -3.90 -3.34
CA ILE A 276 7.08 -2.78 -2.46
C ILE A 276 8.28 -1.83 -2.42
N GLU A 277 8.01 -0.53 -2.24
CA GLU A 277 9.06 0.47 -2.02
C GLU A 277 9.99 0.06 -0.85
N GLY A 278 11.30 0.15 -1.07
CA GLY A 278 12.33 -0.36 -0.15
C GLY A 278 12.88 -1.74 -0.51
N PHE A 279 12.19 -2.51 -1.36
CA PHE A 279 12.67 -3.80 -1.87
C PHE A 279 13.01 -3.76 -3.37
N TRP A 280 13.86 -4.68 -3.80
CA TRP A 280 14.36 -4.83 -5.16
C TRP A 280 14.68 -6.31 -5.45
N GLY A 281 14.98 -6.62 -6.72
CA GLY A 281 15.34 -7.95 -7.18
C GLY A 281 14.28 -8.50 -8.10
N THR A 282 14.63 -9.51 -8.90
CA THR A 282 13.67 -10.11 -9.84
C THR A 282 12.56 -10.86 -9.12
N ARG A 283 12.71 -11.11 -7.81
CA ARG A 283 11.69 -11.69 -6.93
C ARG A 283 11.45 -10.85 -5.68
N CYS A 284 11.90 -9.59 -5.64
CA CYS A 284 11.81 -8.72 -4.47
C CYS A 284 12.57 -9.24 -3.23
N GLU A 285 13.61 -10.04 -3.46
CA GLU A 285 14.40 -10.72 -2.44
C GLU A 285 15.51 -9.87 -1.83
N LYS A 286 15.75 -8.67 -2.36
CA LYS A 286 16.83 -7.78 -1.92
C LYS A 286 16.27 -6.51 -1.32
N PHE A 287 17.01 -5.93 -0.39
CA PHE A 287 16.78 -4.54 -0.01
C PHE A 287 17.22 -3.62 -1.15
N ARG A 288 16.57 -2.47 -1.30
CA ARG A 288 16.90 -1.51 -2.35
C ARG A 288 18.33 -1.01 -2.17
N LYS A 289 19.07 -0.85 -3.27
CA LYS A 289 20.43 -0.29 -3.22
C LYS A 289 20.43 1.10 -2.58
N ASN A 290 21.57 1.48 -1.98
CA ASN A 290 21.72 2.76 -1.30
C ASN A 290 21.36 3.91 -2.25
N GLN A 291 20.42 4.75 -1.85
CA GLN A 291 19.96 5.89 -2.62
C GLN A 291 20.95 7.05 -2.44
N ARG A 292 21.06 7.92 -3.46
CA ARG A 292 21.98 9.07 -3.43
C ARG A 292 21.70 9.96 -2.22
N ASN A 293 22.75 10.34 -1.50
CA ASN A 293 22.70 11.20 -0.31
C ASN A 293 21.92 10.61 0.90
N CYS A 294 21.66 9.30 0.88
CA CYS A 294 21.09 8.54 1.98
C CYS A 294 22.20 7.82 2.76
N TRP A 295 21.93 7.54 4.04
CA TRP A 295 22.92 6.96 4.95
C TRP A 295 23.20 5.48 4.62
N LYS A 296 22.50 4.57 5.29
CA LYS A 296 22.53 3.13 5.05
C LYS A 296 21.13 2.67 4.69
N THR A 297 21.02 1.74 3.74
CA THR A 297 19.76 1.06 3.47
C THR A 297 19.36 0.17 4.65
N ILE A 298 20.31 -0.45 5.34
CA ILE A 298 20.04 -1.40 6.43
C ILE A 298 20.74 -0.92 7.70
N VAL A 299 19.97 -0.87 8.78
CA VAL A 299 20.40 -0.56 10.14
C VAL A 299 20.04 -1.75 11.01
N LEU A 300 20.97 -2.17 11.87
CA LEU A 300 20.78 -3.23 12.84
C LEU A 300 20.77 -2.58 14.23
N PRO A 301 19.58 -2.23 14.78
CA PRO A 301 19.48 -1.75 16.13
C PRO A 301 20.10 -2.76 17.10
N ASP A 302 20.81 -2.25 18.11
CA ASP A 302 21.18 -3.00 19.29
C ASP A 302 20.31 -2.55 20.47
N ARG A 303 20.55 -3.11 21.65
CA ARG A 303 19.83 -2.73 22.88
C ARG A 303 20.23 -1.35 23.41
N MET A 304 21.26 -0.72 22.83
CA MET A 304 21.64 0.63 23.22
C MET A 304 20.83 1.65 22.42
N PRO A 305 20.32 2.70 23.07
CA PRO A 305 19.61 3.75 22.36
C PRO A 305 20.51 4.45 21.34
N ARG A 306 20.07 4.53 20.10
CA ARG A 306 20.78 5.22 19.01
C ARG A 306 19.95 6.40 18.50
N LEU A 307 20.62 7.53 18.26
CA LEU A 307 20.05 8.71 17.61
C LEU A 307 20.40 8.70 16.11
N PHE A 308 19.43 9.06 15.27
CA PHE A 308 19.65 9.29 13.85
C PHE A 308 18.96 10.58 13.40
N SER A 309 19.62 11.34 12.54
CA SER A 309 19.09 12.56 11.96
C SER A 309 19.27 12.55 10.45
N ILE A 310 18.26 13.02 9.74
CA ILE A 310 18.25 13.13 8.28
C ILE A 310 17.63 14.46 7.88
N THR A 311 18.23 15.17 6.92
CA THR A 311 17.84 16.54 6.54
C THR A 311 18.10 16.82 5.07
N GLY A 312 17.25 17.65 4.46
CA GLY A 312 17.40 18.16 3.11
C GLY A 312 16.66 17.36 2.04
N ILE A 313 16.94 17.68 0.78
CA ILE A 313 16.29 17.12 -0.40
C ILE A 313 16.85 15.71 -0.66
N LYS A 314 16.04 14.69 -0.37
CA LYS A 314 16.40 13.29 -0.63
C LYS A 314 15.20 12.37 -0.49
N LYS A 315 15.36 11.16 -1.05
CA LYS A 315 14.39 10.07 -0.97
C LYS A 315 15.11 8.81 -0.48
N CYS A 316 14.94 8.48 0.78
CA CYS A 316 15.67 7.40 1.45
C CYS A 316 14.70 6.34 1.96
N ASP A 317 15.00 5.07 1.68
CA ASP A 317 14.32 3.90 2.25
C ASP A 317 15.31 3.20 3.19
N ILE A 318 15.05 3.24 4.50
CA ILE A 318 15.93 2.70 5.53
C ILE A 318 15.20 1.56 6.26
N HIS A 319 15.83 0.40 6.31
CA HIS A 319 15.32 -0.81 6.96
C HIS A 319 16.01 -0.97 8.30
N PHE A 320 15.24 -0.98 9.38
CA PHE A 320 15.71 -1.33 10.72
C PHE A 320 15.32 -2.78 10.99
N VAL A 321 16.30 -3.65 11.17
CA VAL A 321 16.08 -5.11 11.30
C VAL A 321 16.78 -5.62 12.55
N VAL A 322 16.04 -6.32 13.41
CA VAL A 322 16.55 -6.99 14.60
C VAL A 322 16.29 -8.50 14.53
N ASN A 323 16.68 -9.24 15.56
CA ASN A 323 16.40 -10.67 15.64
C ASN A 323 14.88 -10.95 15.60
N LYS A 324 14.46 -12.10 15.06
CA LYS A 324 13.05 -12.48 14.86
C LYS A 324 12.22 -12.50 16.15
N THR A 325 12.87 -12.77 17.29
CA THR A 325 12.25 -12.78 18.62
C THR A 325 12.17 -11.40 19.25
N SER A 326 12.78 -10.39 18.64
CA SER A 326 12.88 -9.03 19.16
C SER A 326 11.98 -8.08 18.36
N ARG A 327 11.70 -6.94 18.96
CA ARG A 327 10.97 -5.81 18.35
C ARG A 327 11.83 -4.55 18.41
N ILE A 328 11.34 -3.48 17.82
CA ILE A 328 12.04 -2.21 17.70
C ILE A 328 11.18 -1.13 18.35
N LYS A 329 11.74 -0.42 19.32
CA LYS A 329 11.19 0.83 19.80
C LYS A 329 11.75 1.95 18.94
N PHE A 330 10.86 2.70 18.29
CA PHE A 330 11.21 3.75 17.33
C PHE A 330 10.49 5.04 17.71
N ASN A 331 11.23 6.08 18.06
CA ASN A 331 10.66 7.36 18.49
C ASN A 331 11.04 8.47 17.51
N ILE A 332 10.03 9.10 16.92
CA ILE A 332 10.20 10.35 16.17
C ILE A 332 10.25 11.47 17.21
N LEU A 333 11.46 11.90 17.54
CA LEU A 333 11.69 12.97 18.50
C LEU A 333 11.17 14.30 17.95
N LYS A 334 11.59 14.62 16.72
CA LYS A 334 11.18 15.84 16.03
C LYS A 334 11.27 15.66 14.53
N ALA A 335 10.25 16.08 13.79
CA ALA A 335 10.25 16.17 12.35
C ALA A 335 9.65 17.49 11.90
N TYR A 336 10.19 18.01 10.81
CA TYR A 336 9.69 19.19 10.12
C TYR A 336 9.63 18.87 8.64
N MET A 337 8.42 18.73 8.10
CA MET A 337 8.20 18.26 6.73
C MET A 337 7.12 19.12 6.03
N PHE A 338 7.56 20.12 5.28
CA PHE A 338 6.72 21.06 4.52
C PHE A 338 7.15 21.12 3.04
N PRO A 339 6.32 21.64 2.13
CA PRO A 339 4.89 21.91 2.30
C PRO A 339 4.07 20.60 2.34
N ASN A 340 2.92 20.63 3.01
CA ASN A 340 1.95 19.54 3.01
C ASN A 340 0.53 20.07 3.23
N THR A 341 -0.48 19.23 3.03
CA THR A 341 -1.88 19.57 3.27
C THR A 341 -2.36 19.05 4.62
N TYR A 342 -3.22 19.79 5.31
CA TYR A 342 -3.90 19.28 6.51
C TYR A 342 -5.31 18.78 6.13
N PRO A 343 -5.82 17.67 6.72
CA PRO A 343 -5.19 16.80 7.72
C PRO A 343 -4.31 15.68 7.14
N THR A 344 -4.22 15.58 5.81
CA THR A 344 -3.59 14.46 5.12
C THR A 344 -2.14 14.73 4.72
N CYS A 345 -1.22 13.92 5.22
CA CYS A 345 0.15 13.90 4.76
C CYS A 345 0.28 13.22 3.39
N GLN A 346 0.59 14.06 2.40
CA GLN A 346 0.88 13.68 1.02
C GLN A 346 2.14 12.82 0.89
N TYR A 347 2.36 12.23 -0.29
CA TYR A 347 3.47 11.29 -0.46
C TYR A 347 4.86 11.97 -0.36
N GLU A 348 4.99 13.15 -0.96
CA GLU A 348 6.19 13.97 -0.87
C GLU A 348 6.19 14.83 0.40
N ASN A 349 7.38 15.30 0.81
CA ASN A 349 7.58 16.08 2.04
C ASN A 349 6.93 15.42 3.26
N THR A 350 7.25 14.15 3.46
CA THR A 350 6.65 13.29 4.47
C THR A 350 7.64 12.22 4.91
N ILE A 351 7.54 11.83 6.16
CA ILE A 351 8.15 10.61 6.69
C ILE A 351 7.08 9.54 6.77
N GLU A 352 7.35 8.34 6.26
CA GLU A 352 6.46 7.18 6.41
C GLU A 352 7.16 6.07 7.18
N VAL A 353 6.51 5.56 8.23
CA VAL A 353 7.03 4.47 9.06
C VAL A 353 6.12 3.25 8.90
N LYS A 354 6.66 2.17 8.32
CA LYS A 354 5.99 0.88 8.17
C LYS A 354 6.42 -0.05 9.30
N TYR A 355 5.68 -0.02 10.39
CA TYR A 355 5.96 -0.80 11.61
C TYR A 355 4.99 -1.95 11.83
N TRP A 356 3.90 -2.02 11.06
CA TRP A 356 2.99 -3.16 11.04
C TRP A 356 3.64 -4.40 10.45
N MET A 357 3.12 -5.58 10.79
CA MET A 357 3.65 -6.86 10.32
C MET A 357 3.62 -6.97 8.79
N ASP A 358 2.45 -6.67 8.21
CA ASP A 358 2.25 -6.56 6.77
C ASP A 358 2.91 -5.29 6.24
N LYS A 359 3.94 -5.44 5.41
CA LYS A 359 4.67 -4.30 4.82
C LYS A 359 4.05 -3.82 3.51
N SER A 360 3.00 -4.46 3.00
CA SER A 360 2.32 -4.09 1.76
C SER A 360 1.40 -2.88 1.88
N VAL A 361 0.79 -2.69 3.05
CA VAL A 361 -0.06 -1.53 3.34
C VAL A 361 0.78 -0.28 3.53
N THR A 362 0.23 0.90 3.26
CA THR A 362 0.89 2.17 3.52
C THR A 362 1.28 2.30 5.00
N GLY A 363 2.41 2.91 5.31
CA GLY A 363 2.84 3.17 6.70
C GLY A 363 2.16 4.40 7.33
N ALA A 364 2.41 4.63 8.61
CA ALA A 364 2.01 5.88 9.27
C ALA A 364 2.82 7.04 8.70
N ARG A 365 2.14 8.09 8.26
CA ARG A 365 2.74 9.28 7.65
C ARG A 365 2.74 10.44 8.61
N PHE A 366 3.89 11.10 8.70
CA PHE A 366 4.11 12.26 9.53
C PHE A 366 4.63 13.41 8.66
N CYS A 367 3.93 14.54 8.72
CA CYS A 367 4.25 15.77 8.01
C CYS A 367 4.08 16.98 8.93
N HIS A 368 4.31 18.19 8.41
CA HIS A 368 4.34 19.42 9.18
C HIS A 368 5.34 19.34 10.35
N GLN A 369 5.00 19.93 11.50
CA GLN A 369 5.73 19.72 12.75
C GLN A 369 5.16 18.49 13.46
N THR A 370 6.02 17.50 13.72
CA THR A 370 5.69 16.30 14.49
C THR A 370 6.72 16.11 15.58
N GLU A 371 6.28 15.87 16.81
CA GLU A 371 7.15 15.65 17.95
C GLU A 371 6.67 14.47 18.81
N ASN A 372 7.63 13.80 19.47
CA ASN A 372 7.42 12.77 20.49
C ASN A 372 6.43 11.66 20.09
N LYS A 373 6.63 11.04 18.92
CA LYS A 373 5.84 9.87 18.49
C LYS A 373 6.61 8.58 18.73
N THR A 374 6.24 7.84 19.78
CA THR A 374 6.83 6.54 20.10
C THR A 374 6.04 5.41 19.45
N ILE A 375 6.69 4.70 18.55
CA ILE A 375 6.17 3.55 17.79
C ILE A 375 6.85 2.28 18.30
N LEU A 376 6.07 1.23 18.51
CA LEU A 376 6.56 -0.12 18.77
C LEU A 376 6.27 -0.98 17.55
N SER A 377 7.30 -1.56 16.93
CA SER A 377 7.10 -2.42 15.76
C SER A 377 6.27 -3.65 16.08
N HIS A 378 5.43 -4.13 15.15
CA HIS A 378 4.66 -5.37 15.35
C HIS A 378 5.54 -6.62 15.21
N ASN A 379 6.69 -6.49 14.53
CA ASN A 379 7.67 -7.56 14.33
C ASN A 379 9.09 -6.99 14.35
N ASN A 380 10.07 -7.82 13.98
CA ASN A 380 11.49 -7.49 14.00
C ASN A 380 11.97 -6.54 12.87
N HIS A 381 11.06 -5.87 12.16
CA HIS A 381 11.40 -5.06 10.99
C HIS A 381 10.56 -3.78 10.90
N ILE A 382 11.23 -2.63 10.82
CA ILE A 382 10.63 -1.34 10.44
C ILE A 382 11.20 -0.89 9.09
N ILE A 383 10.36 -0.33 8.23
CA ILE A 383 10.81 0.45 7.06
C ILE A 383 10.51 1.91 7.33
N PHE A 384 11.54 2.74 7.25
CA PHE A 384 11.46 4.19 7.39
C PHE A 384 11.72 4.83 6.03
N HIS A 385 10.71 5.51 5.49
CA HIS A 385 10.86 6.31 4.28
C HIS A 385 10.96 7.77 4.67
N TYR A 386 12.00 8.44 4.20
CA TYR A 386 12.12 9.89 4.24
C TYR A 386 12.03 10.43 2.81
N ARG A 387 11.07 11.32 2.55
CA ARG A 387 10.84 11.90 1.23
C ARG A 387 10.74 13.41 1.38
N SER A 388 11.67 14.14 0.78
CA SER A 388 11.69 15.60 0.85
C SER A 388 12.13 16.21 -0.47
N THR A 389 11.39 17.24 -0.89
CA THR A 389 11.74 18.18 -1.96
C THR A 389 12.27 19.51 -1.43
N GLN A 390 12.34 19.70 -0.10
CA GLN A 390 12.83 20.92 0.54
C GLN A 390 14.15 20.72 1.30
N LYS A 391 15.04 21.73 1.25
CA LYS A 391 16.32 21.73 1.97
C LYS A 391 16.16 21.82 3.49
N ILE A 392 15.08 22.46 3.95
CA ILE A 392 14.83 22.71 5.38
C ILE A 392 14.15 21.54 6.09
N ASN A 393 13.60 20.59 5.34
CA ASN A 393 12.92 19.44 5.95
C ASN A 393 13.92 18.54 6.66
N PHE A 394 13.50 17.97 7.78
CA PHE A 394 14.33 17.04 8.55
C PHE A 394 13.51 16.09 9.43
N ALA A 395 14.17 15.01 9.85
CA ALA A 395 13.70 14.12 10.89
C ALA A 395 14.84 13.80 11.87
N LYS A 396 14.55 13.85 13.16
CA LYS A 396 15.38 13.32 14.24
C LYS A 396 14.63 12.18 14.90
N ILE A 397 15.23 11.00 14.89
CA ILE A 397 14.65 9.78 15.42
C ILE A 397 15.59 9.13 16.42
N PHE A 398 14.99 8.33 17.29
CA PHE A 398 15.64 7.50 18.27
C PHE A 398 15.17 6.06 18.08
N TYR A 399 16.06 5.08 18.17
CA TYR A 399 15.69 3.67 18.01
C TYR A 399 16.54 2.74 18.88
N LEU A 400 15.96 1.61 19.27
CA LEU A 400 16.66 0.48 19.88
C LEU A 400 15.91 -0.85 19.68
N GLU A 401 16.62 -1.95 19.81
CA GLU A 401 16.07 -3.29 19.97
C GLU A 401 15.44 -3.46 21.36
N ILE A 402 14.27 -4.09 21.41
CA ILE A 402 13.56 -4.50 22.63
C ILE A 402 13.09 -5.96 22.49
N TYR A 403 12.81 -6.65 23.59
CA TYR A 403 12.21 -7.99 23.58
C TYR A 403 10.69 -7.94 23.59
#